data_AF-A0A662CHH6-F1
#
_entry.id   AF-A0A662CHH6-F1
#
_cell.length_a   1.000
_cell.length_b   1.000
_cell.length_c   1.000
_cell.angle_alpha   90.00
_cell.angle_beta   90.00
_cell.angle_gamma   90.00
#
_symmetry.space_group_name_H-M   'P 1'
#
loop_
_entity.id
_entity.type
_entity.pdbx_description
1 polymer ?
#
loop_
_entity_poly.entity_id
_entity_poly.type
_entity_poly.pdbx_seq_one_letter_code
_entity_poly.pdbx_strand_id
1 'polypeptide(L)'
;MNFDQKIFEGGRKIPLVEEFYTIQGEGFHTGKAAYFIRVGGCDVGCSWCDTKFSWNPELHPVVPAEQIISHVMEYPAAAVVVTGGE
;
A
#
# COMPACT_ATOMS: atom_id res chain seq x y z
N MET A 1 13.11 12.80 7.45
CA MET A 1 14.03 11.67 7.24
C MET A 1 14.49 11.75 5.79
N ASN A 2 15.80 11.73 5.49
CA ASN A 2 16.28 11.76 4.11
C ASN A 2 16.35 10.33 3.59
N PHE A 3 15.30 9.93 2.89
CA PHE A 3 15.16 8.61 2.31
C PHE A 3 15.78 8.56 0.90
N ASP A 4 16.53 7.50 0.57
CA ASP A 4 17.08 7.32 -0.78
C ASP A 4 15.99 6.82 -1.73
N GLN A 5 15.29 7.77 -2.38
CA GLN A 5 14.24 7.49 -3.36
C GLN A 5 14.68 6.62 -4.53
N LYS A 6 15.98 6.44 -4.77
CA LYS A 6 16.48 5.56 -5.83
C LYS A 6 16.10 4.11 -5.60
N ILE A 7 15.96 3.66 -4.35
CA ILE A 7 15.66 2.24 -4.05
C ILE A 7 14.26 1.82 -4.54
N PHE A 8 13.34 2.78 -4.70
CA PHE A 8 11.98 2.53 -5.17
C PHE A 8 11.87 2.50 -6.70
N GLU A 9 12.96 2.77 -7.42
CA GLU A 9 13.05 2.61 -8.89
C GLU A 9 11.89 3.27 -9.65
N GLY A 10 11.48 4.47 -9.22
CA GLY A 10 10.37 5.20 -9.84
C GLY A 10 9.01 4.52 -9.66
N GLY A 11 8.81 3.81 -8.55
CA GLY A 11 7.57 3.09 -8.23
C GLY A 11 7.53 1.64 -8.70
N ARG A 12 8.61 1.13 -9.29
CA ARG A 12 8.73 -0.31 -9.63
C ARG A 12 9.06 -1.19 -8.43
N LYS A 13 9.53 -0.58 -7.35
CA LYS A 13 9.80 -1.23 -6.06
C LYS A 13 9.07 -0.48 -4.97
N ILE A 14 8.26 -1.19 -4.20
CA ILE A 14 7.28 -0.63 -3.27
C ILE A 14 7.62 -1.13 -1.85
N PRO A 15 7.72 -0.25 -0.84
CA PRO A 15 7.78 -0.67 0.56
C PRO A 15 6.39 -1.19 0.95
N LEU A 16 6.20 -2.51 0.92
CA LEU A 16 4.89 -3.13 1.10
C LEU A 16 4.61 -3.42 2.58
N VAL A 17 3.59 -2.77 3.14
CA VAL A 17 3.14 -3.05 4.51
C VAL A 17 2.30 -4.32 4.54
N GLU A 18 1.26 -4.38 3.70
CA GLU A 18 0.36 -5.51 3.58
C GLU A 18 -0.39 -5.46 2.24
N GLU A 19 -0.84 -6.62 1.78
CA GLU A 19 -1.75 -6.75 0.65
C GLU A 19 -2.78 -7.86 0.92
N PHE A 20 -4.05 -7.63 0.56
CA PHE A 20 -5.12 -8.58 0.84
C PHE A 20 -6.41 -8.29 0.06
N TYR A 21 -7.21 -9.32 -0.15
CA TYR A 21 -8.54 -9.22 -0.78
C TYR A 21 -9.64 -9.08 0.28
N THR A 22 -10.46 -8.03 0.20
CA THR A 22 -11.57 -7.78 1.12
C THR A 22 -12.69 -6.94 0.50
N ILE A 23 -13.63 -6.48 1.31
CA ILE A 23 -14.67 -5.50 0.94
C ILE A 23 -14.22 -4.09 1.35
N GLN A 24 -14.32 -3.13 0.44
CA GLN A 24 -14.10 -1.71 0.75
C GLN A 24 -15.14 -1.25 1.78
N GLY A 25 -14.67 -0.70 2.91
CA GLY A 25 -15.50 -0.24 4.01
C GLY A 25 -15.99 1.19 3.84
N GLU A 26 -15.27 2.02 3.08
CA GLU A 26 -15.43 3.48 3.14
C GLU A 26 -15.69 4.16 1.78
N GLY A 27 -16.34 5.33 1.87
CA GLY A 27 -16.56 6.23 0.76
C GLY A 27 -17.55 5.71 -0.31
N PHE A 28 -17.36 6.16 -1.55
CA PHE A 28 -18.27 5.86 -2.64
C PHE A 28 -18.29 4.36 -3.04
N HIS A 29 -17.23 3.63 -2.73
CA HIS A 29 -17.07 2.22 -3.11
C HIS A 29 -17.39 1.25 -1.97
N THR A 30 -17.96 1.73 -0.85
CA THR A 30 -18.37 0.88 0.28
C THR A 30 -19.21 -0.31 -0.19
N GLY A 31 -18.89 -1.50 0.32
CA GLY A 31 -19.59 -2.75 0.02
C GLY A 31 -19.10 -3.47 -1.23
N LYS A 32 -18.14 -2.91 -1.98
CA LYS A 32 -17.56 -3.55 -3.17
C LYS A 32 -16.30 -4.34 -2.83
N ALA A 33 -16.15 -5.50 -3.45
CA ALA A 33 -14.93 -6.29 -3.32
C ALA A 33 -13.75 -5.59 -4.00
N ALA A 34 -12.60 -5.54 -3.31
CA ALA A 34 -11.38 -4.92 -3.80
C ALA A 34 -10.13 -5.60 -3.23
N TYR A 35 -9.04 -5.52 -3.99
CA TYR A 35 -7.72 -5.90 -3.52
C TYR A 35 -7.00 -4.67 -2.95
N PHE A 36 -6.56 -4.73 -1.70
CA PHE A 36 -5.89 -3.63 -1.02
C PHE A 36 -4.38 -3.82 -1.09
N ILE A 37 -3.67 -2.74 -1.39
CA ILE A 37 -2.21 -2.65 -1.36
C ILE A 37 -1.88 -1.48 -0.44
N ARG A 38 -1.30 -1.75 0.74
CA ARG A 38 -0.88 -0.71 1.69
C ARG A 38 0.62 -0.46 1.55
N VAL A 39 0.98 0.76 1.15
CA VAL A 39 2.36 1.21 0.97
C VAL A 39 2.88 1.86 2.26
N GLY A 40 4.16 1.62 2.56
CA GLY A 40 4.87 2.20 3.69
C GLY A 40 5.54 3.54 3.33
N GLY A 41 5.73 4.39 4.34
CA GLY A 41 6.20 5.76 4.17
C GLY A 41 5.06 6.74 4.39
N CYS A 42 5.22 7.67 5.34
CA CYS A 42 4.33 8.83 5.47
C CYS A 42 5.11 10.01 6.04
N ASP A 43 5.08 11.17 5.39
CA ASP A 43 5.75 12.40 5.86
C ASP A 43 4.79 13.44 6.46
N VAL A 44 3.47 13.26 6.32
CA VAL A 44 2.45 14.19 6.82
C VAL A 44 2.45 14.33 8.35
N GLY A 45 2.70 13.23 9.08
CA GLY A 45 2.86 13.29 10.55
C GLY A 45 1.57 13.52 11.36
N CYS A 46 0.41 13.08 10.88
CA CYS A 46 -0.88 13.24 11.55
C CYS A 46 -0.90 12.66 12.98
N SER A 47 -1.23 13.48 13.99
CA SER A 47 -1.22 13.05 15.40
C SER A 47 -2.28 11.97 15.71
N TRP A 48 -3.38 11.96 14.95
CA TRP A 48 -4.52 11.02 15.03
C TRP A 48 -4.45 9.86 14.04
N CYS A 49 -3.30 9.61 13.41
CA CYS A 49 -3.15 8.44 12.53
C CYS A 49 -3.30 7.14 13.34
N ASP A 50 -4.16 6.24 12.88
CA ASP A 50 -4.39 4.91 13.44
C ASP A 50 -3.34 3.87 12.99
N THR A 51 -2.60 4.18 11.91
CA THR A 51 -1.66 3.30 11.21
C THR A 51 -0.23 3.83 11.23
N LYS A 52 0.19 4.45 12.35
CA LYS A 52 1.54 5.05 12.53
C LYS A 52 2.71 4.10 12.25
N PHE A 53 2.51 2.80 12.41
CA PHE A 53 3.51 1.78 12.11
C PHE A 53 3.91 1.75 10.61
N SER A 54 3.05 2.25 9.72
CA SER A 54 3.33 2.36 8.28
C SER A 54 4.27 3.51 7.93
N TRP A 55 4.53 4.47 8.84
CA TRP A 55 5.23 5.72 8.50
C TRP A 55 6.69 5.55 8.12
N ASN A 56 7.40 4.60 8.75
CA ASN A 56 8.79 4.33 8.41
C ASN A 56 8.85 3.25 7.32
N PRO A 57 9.21 3.59 6.07
CA PRO A 57 9.27 2.62 4.98
C PRO A 57 10.38 1.59 5.17
N GLU A 58 11.42 1.87 5.97
CA GLU A 58 12.54 0.95 6.21
C GLU A 58 12.13 -0.29 7.01
N LEU A 59 10.99 -0.23 7.70
CA LEU A 59 10.46 -1.36 8.47
C LEU A 59 9.74 -2.38 7.60
N HIS A 60 9.51 -2.06 6.32
CA HIS A 60 8.68 -2.85 5.41
C HIS A 60 9.52 -3.40 4.25
N PRO A 61 9.25 -4.63 3.80
CA PRO A 61 9.97 -5.22 2.68
C PRO A 61 9.76 -4.41 1.39
N VAL A 62 10.83 -4.23 0.63
CA VAL A 62 10.77 -3.62 -0.70
C VAL A 62 10.46 -4.70 -1.73
N VAL A 63 9.27 -4.63 -2.32
CA VAL A 63 8.71 -5.66 -3.21
C VAL A 63 8.57 -5.11 -4.64
N PRO A 64 8.92 -5.88 -5.69
CA PRO A 64 8.65 -5.48 -7.07
C PRO A 64 7.15 -5.31 -7.34
N ALA A 65 6.76 -4.25 -8.02
CA ALA A 65 5.36 -3.99 -8.36
C ALA A 65 4.77 -5.12 -9.21
N GLU A 66 5.57 -5.75 -10.08
CA GLU A 66 5.17 -6.89 -10.90
C GLU A 66 4.76 -8.10 -10.05
N GLN A 67 5.40 -8.29 -8.88
CA GLN A 67 5.04 -9.36 -7.96
C GLN A 67 3.67 -9.10 -7.33
N ILE A 68 3.42 -7.87 -6.86
CA ILE A 68 2.11 -7.45 -6.31
C ILE A 68 1.02 -7.62 -7.37
N ILE A 69 1.29 -7.20 -8.61
CA ILE A 69 0.36 -7.37 -9.74
C ILE A 69 0.06 -8.86 -9.95
N SER A 70 1.06 -9.75 -9.86
CA SER A 70 0.82 -11.19 -10.01
C SER A 70 -0.14 -11.73 -8.94
N HIS A 71 -0.01 -11.29 -7.68
CA HIS A 71 -0.92 -11.68 -6.62
C HIS A 71 -2.33 -11.10 -6.82
N VAL A 72 -2.46 -9.83 -7.23
CA VAL A 72 -3.76 -9.19 -7.54
C VAL A 72 -4.54 -10.02 -8.58
N MET A 73 -3.86 -10.52 -9.61
CA MET A 73 -4.48 -11.28 -10.71
C MET A 73 -5.03 -12.65 -10.27
N GLU A 74 -4.67 -13.15 -9.09
CA GLU A 74 -5.19 -14.41 -8.54
C GLU A 74 -6.61 -14.26 -7.96
N TYR A 75 -7.09 -13.03 -7.77
CA TYR A 75 -8.38 -12.73 -7.15
C TYR A 75 -9.39 -12.18 -8.16
N PRO A 76 -10.70 -12.45 -7.97
CA PRO A 76 -11.75 -11.98 -8.88
C PRO A 76 -12.09 -10.49 -8.70
N ALA A 77 -11.26 -9.73 -7.98
CA ALA A 77 -11.52 -8.34 -7.64
C ALA A 77 -11.59 -7.49 -8.93
N ALA A 78 -12.69 -6.78 -9.13
CA ALA A 78 -12.82 -5.82 -10.23
C ALA A 78 -12.19 -4.45 -9.90
N ALA A 79 -11.62 -4.30 -8.71
CA ALA A 79 -11.05 -3.06 -8.20
C ALA A 79 -9.82 -3.32 -7.34
N VAL A 80 -8.86 -2.39 -7.40
CA VAL A 80 -7.68 -2.33 -6.54
C VAL A 80 -7.70 -1.02 -5.79
N VAL A 81 -7.46 -1.06 -4.47
CA VAL A 81 -7.32 0.11 -3.60
C VAL A 81 -5.88 0.21 -3.18
N VAL A 82 -5.17 1.19 -3.75
CA VAL A 82 -3.82 1.57 -3.29
C VAL A 82 -3.98 2.57 -2.15
N THR A 83 -3.39 2.26 -1.00
CA THR A 83 -3.45 3.06 0.23
C THR A 83 -2.11 2.96 0.95
N GLY A 84 -2.01 3.45 2.18
CA GLY A 84 -0.75 3.55 2.90
C GLY A 84 -0.58 4.90 3.55
N GLY A 85 0.67 5.22 3.86
CA GLY A 85 1.04 6.60 4.10
C GLY A 85 1.41 7.34 2.82
N GLU A 86 1.48 8.67 2.94
CA GLU A 86 1.85 9.69 1.93
C GLU A 86 3.09 10.42 2.41
#